data_AF-A0AAD7M7G7-F1
#
_entry.id   AF-A0AAD7M7G7-F1
#
_cell.length_a   1.000
_cell.length_b   1.000
_cell.length_c   1.000
_cell.angle_alpha   90.00
_cell.angle_beta   90.00
_cell.angle_gamma   90.00
#
_symmetry.space_group_name_H-M   'P 1'
#
loop_
_entity.id
_entity.type
_entity.pdbx_description
1 polymer ?
#
loop_
_entity_poly.entity_id
_entity_poly.type
_entity_poly.pdbx_seq_one_letter_code
_entity_poly.pdbx_strand_id
1 'polypeptide(L)'
;MARSSSTVTSPKPESSTGSGAQCETCGARMKRNNDLPRHMVLHAKNKDEFMYSCPVEGCTHQTLQKSNLATHIRTHTRVKPHKCPDYHPNGQKCEFETADPSSLHRHRKRKHGYQRRRAFMAPSSTPTASGSGTREASIASSSSFESEESFGLQQV
;
A
#
# COMPACT_ATOMS: atom_id res chain seq x y z
N MET A 1 -7.20 -34.91 -48.43
CA MET A 1 -6.74 -35.31 -47.07
C MET A 1 -5.25 -35.00 -46.95
N ALA A 2 -4.85 -34.38 -45.82
CA ALA A 2 -3.49 -33.96 -45.41
C ALA A 2 -2.83 -32.89 -46.32
N ARG A 3 -2.18 -31.84 -45.81
CA ARG A 3 -1.06 -31.85 -44.86
C ARG A 3 -1.12 -30.64 -43.91
N SER A 4 -1.06 -30.92 -42.62
CA SER A 4 -1.01 -29.97 -41.51
C SER A 4 0.33 -29.23 -41.48
N SER A 5 0.30 -27.90 -41.44
CA SER A 5 1.48 -27.07 -41.17
C SER A 5 1.47 -26.68 -39.69
N SER A 6 2.25 -27.39 -38.87
CA SER A 6 2.48 -27.05 -37.47
C SER A 6 3.80 -26.31 -37.36
N THR A 7 3.76 -24.98 -37.26
CA THR A 7 4.92 -24.19 -36.86
C THR A 7 5.18 -24.40 -35.37
N VAL A 8 6.22 -25.16 -35.04
CA VAL A 8 6.76 -25.24 -33.68
C VAL A 8 7.52 -23.93 -33.40
N THR A 9 6.91 -23.04 -32.62
CA THR A 9 7.64 -21.92 -32.01
C THR A 9 8.37 -22.45 -30.79
N SER A 10 9.68 -22.62 -30.89
CA SER A 10 10.57 -22.89 -29.76
C SER A 10 10.52 -21.73 -28.74
N PRO A 11 10.46 -22.00 -27.42
CA PRO A 11 10.58 -20.94 -26.43
C PRO A 11 12.02 -20.41 -26.40
N LYS A 12 12.15 -19.09 -26.56
CA LYS A 12 13.41 -18.34 -26.48
C LYS A 12 13.99 -18.43 -25.06
N PRO A 13 15.29 -18.75 -24.87
CA PRO A 13 15.89 -18.71 -23.55
C PRO A 13 15.99 -17.25 -23.08
N GLU A 14 15.29 -16.95 -21.98
CA GLU A 14 15.23 -15.62 -21.40
C GLU A 14 16.50 -15.32 -20.59
N SER A 15 17.31 -14.38 -21.08
CA SER A 15 18.02 -13.36 -20.32
C SER A 15 18.51 -13.76 -18.92
N SER A 16 19.74 -14.26 -18.89
CA SER A 16 20.60 -14.34 -17.72
C SER A 16 20.88 -12.93 -17.15
N THR A 17 20.25 -12.60 -16.03
CA THR A 17 20.80 -11.78 -14.92
C THR A 17 19.75 -11.63 -13.82
N GLY A 18 20.19 -11.75 -12.57
CA GLY A 18 19.36 -11.53 -11.38
C GLY A 18 19.26 -12.76 -10.50
N SER A 19 20.03 -12.77 -9.43
CA SER A 19 19.96 -13.69 -8.29
C SER A 19 18.58 -13.61 -7.62
N GLY A 20 17.57 -14.14 -8.30
CA GLY A 20 16.20 -14.23 -7.82
C GLY A 20 15.95 -15.65 -7.36
N ALA A 21 15.49 -15.80 -6.12
CA ALA A 21 15.14 -17.09 -5.57
C ALA A 21 14.03 -17.77 -6.41
N GLN A 22 14.36 -18.92 -7.00
CA GLN A 22 13.43 -19.75 -7.79
C GLN A 22 12.98 -20.94 -6.96
N CYS A 23 11.71 -21.30 -7.05
CA CYS A 23 11.19 -22.51 -6.46
C CYS A 23 11.57 -23.73 -7.32
N GLU A 24 12.22 -24.71 -6.71
CA GLU A 24 12.64 -25.94 -7.40
C GLU A 24 11.46 -26.89 -7.69
N THR A 25 10.38 -26.80 -6.90
CA THR A 25 9.21 -27.68 -7.04
C THR A 25 8.29 -27.28 -8.20
N CYS A 26 8.11 -25.98 -8.45
CA CYS A 26 7.20 -25.49 -9.50
C CYS A 26 7.85 -24.52 -10.49
N GLY A 27 9.15 -24.27 -10.37
CA GLY A 27 9.90 -23.36 -11.23
C GLY A 27 9.58 -21.88 -11.04
N ALA A 28 8.69 -21.50 -10.10
CA ALA A 28 8.27 -20.12 -9.92
C ALA A 28 9.43 -19.22 -9.47
N ARG A 29 9.67 -18.12 -10.19
CA ARG A 29 10.73 -17.15 -9.86
C ARG A 29 10.17 -16.02 -9.01
N MET A 30 10.73 -15.83 -7.83
CA MET A 30 10.29 -14.80 -6.89
C MET A 30 11.04 -13.49 -7.12
N LYS A 31 10.35 -12.36 -6.85
CA LYS A 31 10.92 -11.02 -7.00
C LYS A 31 11.90 -10.64 -5.89
N ARG A 32 11.69 -11.18 -4.68
CA ARG A 32 12.56 -11.01 -3.52
C ARG A 32 12.90 -12.37 -2.94
N ASN A 33 14.13 -12.54 -2.45
CA ASN A 33 14.56 -13.83 -1.89
C ASN A 33 13.74 -14.23 -0.65
N ASN A 34 13.31 -13.26 0.16
CA ASN A 34 12.47 -13.52 1.34
C ASN A 34 11.06 -14.03 1.01
N ASP A 35 10.63 -13.98 -0.26
CA ASP A 35 9.33 -14.52 -0.66
C ASP A 35 9.39 -16.04 -0.94
N LEU A 36 10.57 -16.60 -1.22
CA LEU A 36 10.74 -18.04 -1.47
C LEU A 36 10.38 -18.91 -0.26
N PRO A 37 10.89 -18.70 0.97
CA PRO A 37 10.52 -19.55 2.11
C PRO A 37 9.01 -19.52 2.40
N ARG A 38 8.38 -18.35 2.22
CA ARG A 38 6.92 -18.21 2.32
C ARG A 38 6.19 -18.95 1.20
N HIS A 39 6.73 -18.92 -0.01
CA HIS A 39 6.18 -19.65 -1.16
C HIS A 39 6.22 -21.16 -0.93
N MET A 40 7.28 -21.69 -0.31
CA MET A 40 7.42 -23.13 -0.03
C MET A 40 6.31 -23.67 0.89
N VAL A 41 5.71 -22.82 1.73
CA VAL A 41 4.52 -23.19 2.53
C VAL A 41 3.36 -23.66 1.65
N LEU A 42 3.25 -23.17 0.40
CA LEU A 42 2.22 -23.61 -0.54
C LEU A 42 2.40 -25.06 -1.00
N HIS A 43 3.64 -25.58 -0.96
CA HIS A 43 3.98 -26.96 -1.32
C HIS A 43 3.95 -27.91 -0.12
N ALA A 44 3.88 -27.37 1.11
CA ALA A 44 3.76 -28.20 2.30
C ALA A 44 2.40 -28.92 2.31
N LYS A 45 2.40 -30.20 2.69
CA LYS A 45 1.17 -31.01 2.78
C LYS A 45 0.17 -30.45 3.82
N ASN A 46 0.66 -29.69 4.82
CA ASN A 46 -0.13 -29.06 5.88
C ASN A 46 -0.24 -27.54 5.69
N LYS A 47 -0.41 -27.09 4.45
CA LYS A 47 -0.46 -25.66 4.10
C LYS A 47 -1.46 -24.86 4.95
N ASP A 48 -2.61 -25.45 5.25
CA ASP A 48 -3.72 -24.80 5.96
C ASP A 48 -3.39 -24.52 7.43
N GLU A 49 -2.52 -25.33 8.05
CA GLU A 49 -2.06 -25.12 9.43
C GLU A 49 -1.11 -23.93 9.54
N PHE A 50 -0.36 -23.64 8.47
CA PHE A 50 0.54 -22.50 8.40
C PHE A 50 -0.14 -21.20 7.93
N MET A 51 -1.44 -21.27 7.59
CA MET A 51 -2.20 -20.09 7.22
C MET A 51 -2.80 -19.41 8.46
N TYR A 52 -2.89 -18.10 8.38
CA TYR A 52 -3.62 -17.27 9.34
C TYR A 52 -5.10 -17.25 8.97
N SER A 53 -5.93 -17.85 9.82
CA SER A 53 -7.39 -17.86 9.71
C SER A 53 -8.02 -16.57 10.23
N CYS A 54 -9.14 -16.18 9.65
CA CYS A 54 -9.93 -15.05 10.12
C CYS A 54 -10.62 -15.38 11.46
N PRO A 55 -10.52 -14.53 12.49
CA PRO A 55 -11.17 -14.77 13.79
C PRO A 55 -12.66 -14.39 13.80
N VAL A 56 -13.25 -14.04 12.66
CA VAL A 56 -14.65 -13.62 12.57
C VAL A 56 -15.55 -14.84 12.35
N GLU A 57 -16.52 -15.02 13.24
CA GLU A 57 -17.52 -16.09 13.17
C GLU A 57 -18.23 -16.10 11.80
N GLY A 58 -18.24 -17.26 11.14
CA GLY A 58 -18.81 -17.42 9.80
C GLY A 58 -17.88 -17.02 8.64
N CYS A 59 -16.63 -16.64 8.91
CA CYS A 59 -15.63 -16.35 7.88
C CYS A 59 -14.60 -17.47 7.73
N THR A 60 -14.56 -18.12 6.57
CA THR A 60 -13.61 -19.21 6.25
C THR A 60 -12.33 -18.73 5.57
N HIS A 61 -12.05 -17.42 5.59
CA HIS A 61 -10.88 -16.88 4.91
C HIS A 61 -9.58 -17.19 5.66
N GLN A 62 -8.60 -17.69 4.91
CA GLN A 62 -7.26 -17.99 5.38
C GLN A 62 -6.21 -17.34 4.47
N THR A 63 -5.11 -16.86 5.05
CA THR A 63 -4.03 -16.22 4.28
C THR A 63 -2.65 -16.61 4.81
N LEU A 64 -1.65 -16.70 3.94
CA LEU A 64 -0.27 -17.00 4.35
C LEU A 64 0.44 -15.85 5.07
N GLN A 65 -0.14 -14.65 5.09
CA GLN A 65 0.52 -13.44 5.59
C GLN A 65 -0.38 -12.71 6.57
N LYS A 66 0.14 -12.41 7.75
CA LYS A 66 -0.56 -11.64 8.78
C LYS A 66 -1.00 -10.25 8.30
N SER A 67 -0.21 -9.61 7.41
CA SER A 67 -0.60 -8.33 6.78
C SER A 67 -1.85 -8.45 5.93
N ASN A 68 -2.02 -9.56 5.21
CA ASN A 68 -3.18 -9.80 4.36
C ASN A 68 -4.40 -10.15 5.19
N LEU A 69 -4.22 -10.87 6.31
CA LEU A 69 -5.30 -11.08 7.27
C LEU A 69 -5.75 -9.75 7.89
N ALA A 70 -4.82 -8.87 8.27
CA ALA A 70 -5.16 -7.58 8.85
C ALA A 70 -5.96 -6.68 7.87
N THR A 71 -5.63 -6.69 6.58
CA THR A 71 -6.43 -5.98 5.56
C THR A 71 -7.77 -6.67 5.31
N HIS A 72 -7.82 -8.00 5.36
CA HIS A 72 -9.07 -8.76 5.28
C HIS A 72 -10.01 -8.44 6.44
N ILE A 73 -9.54 -8.40 7.69
CA ILE A 73 -10.40 -8.11 8.85
C ILE A 73 -11.11 -6.75 8.71
N ARG A 74 -10.48 -5.76 8.07
CA ARG A 74 -11.11 -4.45 7.80
C ARG A 74 -12.36 -4.55 6.93
N THR A 75 -12.52 -5.61 6.12
CA THR A 75 -13.75 -5.81 5.34
C THR A 75 -14.95 -6.16 6.21
N HIS A 76 -14.74 -6.79 7.36
CA HIS A 76 -15.81 -7.11 8.31
C HIS A 76 -16.28 -5.88 9.07
N THR A 77 -15.37 -4.96 9.38
CA THR A 77 -15.70 -3.79 10.21
C THR A 77 -16.61 -2.75 9.55
N ARG A 78 -16.99 -2.88 8.26
CA ARG A 78 -17.76 -1.90 7.43
C ARG A 78 -17.25 -0.45 7.44
N VAL A 79 -16.28 -0.10 8.28
CA VAL A 79 -15.55 1.17 8.27
C VAL A 79 -14.69 1.21 7.01
N LYS A 80 -14.96 2.20 6.16
CA LYS A 80 -14.22 2.44 4.91
C LYS A 80 -13.41 3.73 5.08
N PRO A 81 -12.24 3.67 5.74
CA PRO A 81 -11.45 4.86 6.03
C PRO A 81 -10.86 5.50 4.77
N HIS A 82 -10.85 4.80 3.63
CA HIS A 82 -10.21 5.28 2.41
C HIS A 82 -11.24 5.74 1.39
N LYS A 83 -11.44 7.06 1.31
CA LYS A 83 -12.30 7.72 0.30
C LYS A 83 -11.49 8.22 -0.89
N CYS A 84 -12.09 8.23 -2.07
CA CYS A 84 -11.47 8.80 -3.25
C CYS A 84 -11.41 10.33 -3.16
N PRO A 85 -10.23 10.96 -3.33
CA PRO A 85 -10.12 12.42 -3.33
C PRO A 85 -10.44 13.06 -4.70
N ASP A 86 -10.55 12.26 -5.77
CA ASP A 86 -10.70 12.77 -7.13
C ASP A 86 -12.17 13.04 -7.50
N TYR A 87 -12.35 13.84 -8.54
CA TYR A 87 -13.65 14.13 -9.15
C TYR A 87 -13.78 13.42 -10.50
N HIS A 88 -15.01 13.18 -10.92
CA HIS A 88 -15.36 12.74 -12.26
C HIS A 88 -15.28 13.91 -13.24
N PRO A 89 -15.11 13.66 -14.56
CA PRO A 89 -15.00 14.71 -15.57
C PRO A 89 -16.26 15.59 -15.69
N ASN A 90 -17.39 15.14 -15.16
CA ASN A 90 -18.64 15.91 -15.06
C ASN A 90 -18.70 16.80 -13.79
N GLY A 91 -17.60 16.96 -13.06
CA GLY A 91 -17.51 17.79 -11.86
C GLY A 91 -18.08 17.15 -10.59
N GLN A 92 -18.60 15.92 -10.65
CA GLN A 92 -19.11 15.22 -9.47
C GLN A 92 -17.98 14.60 -8.65
N LYS A 93 -18.07 14.72 -7.32
CA LYS A 93 -17.12 14.08 -6.41
C LYS A 93 -17.24 12.56 -6.51
N CYS A 94 -16.11 11.86 -6.53
CA CYS A 94 -16.15 10.40 -6.50
C CYS A 94 -16.50 9.90 -5.10
N GLU A 95 -17.65 9.24 -4.96
CA GLU A 95 -18.13 8.67 -3.68
C GLU A 95 -17.53 7.28 -3.39
N PHE A 96 -16.45 6.90 -4.07
CA PHE A 96 -15.85 5.59 -3.86
C PHE A 96 -15.13 5.52 -2.51
N GLU A 97 -15.52 4.55 -1.69
CA GLU A 97 -14.94 4.30 -0.38
C GLU A 97 -14.57 2.82 -0.22
N THR A 98 -13.44 2.55 0.44
CA THR A 98 -12.97 1.18 0.65
C THR A 98 -12.25 1.00 1.98
N ALA A 99 -12.22 -0.25 2.44
CA ALA A 99 -11.51 -0.69 3.64
C ALA A 99 -9.99 -0.84 3.42
N ASP A 100 -9.55 -0.94 2.16
CA ASP A 100 -8.16 -1.24 1.80
C ASP A 100 -7.54 -0.17 0.86
N PRO A 101 -6.34 0.34 1.18
CA PRO A 101 -5.70 1.39 0.39
C PRO A 101 -5.30 0.92 -1.03
N SER A 102 -5.01 -0.38 -1.22
CA SER A 102 -4.66 -0.92 -2.53
C SER A 102 -5.85 -0.87 -3.50
N SER A 103 -7.03 -1.12 -2.97
CA SER A 103 -8.31 -1.04 -3.68
C SER A 103 -8.61 0.40 -4.10
N LEU A 104 -8.35 1.38 -3.23
CA LEU A 104 -8.48 2.79 -3.58
C LEU A 104 -7.48 3.17 -4.68
N HIS A 105 -6.22 2.77 -4.56
CA HIS A 105 -5.21 3.07 -5.57
C HIS A 105 -5.58 2.49 -6.94
N ARG A 106 -6.04 1.24 -6.98
CA ARG A 106 -6.48 0.57 -8.21
C ARG A 106 -7.72 1.23 -8.82
N HIS A 107 -8.69 1.61 -7.99
CA HIS A 107 -9.84 2.40 -8.42
C HIS A 107 -9.38 3.70 -9.08
N ARG A 108 -8.51 4.45 -8.40
CA ARG A 108 -8.04 5.76 -8.85
C ARG A 108 -7.30 5.69 -10.18
N LYS A 109 -6.47 4.67 -10.36
CA LYS A 109 -5.76 4.41 -11.62
C LYS A 109 -6.71 4.06 -12.77
N ARG A 110 -7.76 3.27 -12.53
CA ARG A 110 -8.70 2.81 -13.56
C ARG A 110 -9.78 3.82 -13.92
N LYS A 111 -10.27 4.58 -12.94
CA LYS A 111 -11.42 5.49 -13.09
C LYS A 111 -11.03 6.95 -13.28
N HIS A 112 -9.90 7.38 -12.71
CA HIS A 112 -9.43 8.77 -12.80
C HIS A 112 -8.09 8.88 -13.53
N GLY A 113 -7.54 7.78 -14.04
CA GLY A 113 -6.25 7.77 -14.73
C GLY A 113 -5.08 8.21 -13.84
N TYR A 114 -5.23 8.18 -12.50
CA TYR A 114 -4.22 8.67 -11.58
C TYR A 114 -2.90 7.91 -11.76
N GLN A 115 -1.91 8.62 -12.27
CA GLN A 115 -0.52 8.20 -12.30
C GLN A 115 0.21 8.94 -11.18
N ARG A 116 0.83 8.20 -10.25
CA ARG A 116 1.72 8.82 -9.26
C ARG A 116 2.78 9.55 -10.07
N ARG A 117 2.82 10.89 -10.00
CA ARG A 117 3.98 11.63 -10.51
C ARG A 117 5.19 11.01 -9.83
N ARG A 118 6.08 10.39 -10.60
CA ARG A 118 7.40 10.02 -10.09
C ARG A 118 7.98 11.32 -9.56
N ALA A 119 8.38 11.35 -8.29
CA ALA A 119 9.20 12.44 -7.81
C ALA A 119 10.37 12.51 -8.79
N PHE A 120 10.48 13.62 -9.54
CA PHE A 120 11.74 13.95 -10.16
C PHE A 120 12.72 14.02 -8.98
N MET A 121 13.59 13.03 -8.85
CA MET A 121 14.73 13.14 -7.95
C MET A 121 15.49 14.35 -8.49
N ALA A 122 15.36 15.48 -7.80
CA ALA A 122 16.14 16.66 -8.13
C ALA A 122 17.61 16.23 -8.13
N PRO A 123 18.40 16.54 -9.17
CA PRO A 123 19.83 16.29 -9.10
C PRO A 123 20.35 17.04 -7.87
N SER A 124 21.09 16.31 -7.03
CA SER A 124 21.76 16.84 -5.85
C SER A 124 22.78 17.90 -6.29
N SER A 125 22.34 19.13 -6.46
CA SER A 125 23.22 20.28 -6.35
C SER A 125 23.49 20.47 -4.86
N THR A 126 24.58 19.88 -4.39
CA THR A 126 25.26 20.30 -3.17
C THR A 126 25.92 21.65 -3.47
N PRO A 127 25.46 22.78 -2.91
CA PRO A 127 26.31 23.95 -2.80
C PRO A 127 27.26 23.73 -1.62
N THR A 128 28.52 23.46 -1.96
CA THR A 128 29.67 23.62 -1.07
C THR A 128 29.67 25.04 -0.49
N ALA A 129 30.02 25.15 0.78
CA ALA A 129 29.95 26.33 1.64
C ALA A 129 30.49 27.64 1.03
N SER A 130 29.87 28.76 1.42
CA SER A 130 30.49 29.81 2.24
C SER A 130 29.70 31.11 2.09
N GLY A 131 29.17 31.65 3.20
CA GLY A 131 28.37 32.87 3.18
C GLY A 131 27.85 33.23 4.56
N SER A 132 28.77 33.68 5.42
CA SER A 132 28.49 34.35 6.69
C SER A 132 27.69 35.64 6.44
N GLY A 133 26.44 35.68 6.91
CA GLY A 133 25.56 36.84 6.84
C GLY A 133 24.68 36.90 8.09
N THR A 134 24.83 37.97 8.86
CA THR A 134 24.30 38.21 10.20
C THR A 134 22.81 38.59 10.23
N ARG A 135 22.11 38.08 11.27
CA ARG A 135 20.99 38.69 12.03
C ARG A 135 19.69 39.06 11.31
N GLU A 136 18.57 38.53 11.80
CA GLU A 136 17.59 39.28 12.59
C GLU A 136 16.56 38.31 13.20
N ALA A 137 16.36 38.42 14.50
CA ALA A 137 15.33 37.70 15.25
C ALA A 137 14.15 38.65 15.43
N SER A 138 12.98 38.28 14.93
CA SER A 138 11.73 38.92 15.29
C SER A 138 10.79 37.86 15.85
N ILE A 139 10.85 37.79 17.17
CA ILE A 139 9.88 37.22 18.09
C ILE A 139 8.66 38.14 18.13
N ALA A 140 7.48 37.61 17.83
CA ALA A 140 6.22 38.22 18.25
C ALA A 140 5.41 37.16 18.99
N SER A 141 5.42 37.30 20.31
CA SER A 141 4.66 36.51 21.27
C SER A 141 3.22 37.02 21.38
N SER A 142 2.30 36.08 21.54
CA SER A 142 1.24 36.02 22.56
C SER A 142 0.42 37.28 22.92
N SER A 143 -0.89 37.22 22.68
CA SER A 143 -1.96 37.91 23.43
C SER A 143 -3.30 37.29 23.04
N SER A 144 -4.29 37.01 23.88
CA SER A 144 -4.47 37.12 25.32
C SER A 144 -5.61 36.16 25.69
N PHE A 145 -5.49 35.60 26.89
CA PHE A 145 -6.46 34.78 27.58
C PHE A 145 -7.32 35.74 28.42
N GLU A 146 -8.63 35.79 28.17
CA GLU A 146 -9.57 36.48 29.05
C GLU A 146 -10.25 35.45 29.95
N SER A 147 -10.04 35.62 31.25
CA SER A 147 -10.79 35.00 32.34
C SER A 147 -11.65 36.04 32.99
N GLU A 148 -12.92 35.70 33.23
CA GLU A 148 -13.74 36.20 34.34
C GLU A 148 -14.56 34.97 34.79
N GLU A 149 -14.28 34.33 35.94
CA GLU A 149 -14.83 34.65 37.28
C GLU A 149 -16.31 35.10 37.21
N SER A 150 -17.26 34.53 37.96
CA SER A 150 -17.22 34.44 39.41
C SER A 150 -18.47 33.72 39.95
N PHE A 151 -18.23 32.78 40.87
CA PHE A 151 -18.89 32.54 42.15
C PHE A 151 -20.40 32.22 42.28
N GLY A 152 -20.62 31.17 43.09
CA GLY A 152 -21.88 30.87 43.77
C GLY A 152 -21.70 29.80 44.86
N LEU A 153 -21.07 30.17 45.97
CA LEU A 153 -21.23 29.59 47.33
C LEU A 153 -22.74 29.40 47.64
N GLN A 154 -23.26 28.51 48.50
CA GLN A 154 -22.79 27.93 49.77
C GLN A 154 -23.71 26.74 50.14
N GLN A 155 -23.09 25.70 50.69
CA GLN A 155 -23.48 24.71 51.72
C GLN A 155 -24.96 24.56 52.17
N VAL A 156 -25.40 23.32 52.45
CA VAL A 156 -25.12 22.49 53.64
C VAL A 156 -25.29 21.01 53.33
#